data_AF-A0A2I0AWG3-F1
#
_entry.id   AF-A0A2I0AWG3-F1
#
_cell.length_a   1.000
_cell.length_b   1.000
_cell.length_c   1.000
_cell.angle_alpha   90.00
_cell.angle_beta   90.00
_cell.angle_gamma   90.00
#
_symmetry.space_group_name_H-M   'P 1'
#
loop_
_entity.id
_entity.type
_entity.pdbx_description
1 polymer ?
#
loop_
_entity_poly.entity_id
_entity_poly.type
_entity_poly.pdbx_seq_one_letter_code
_entity_poly.pdbx_strand_id
1 'polypeptide(L)'
;MYASTECSSAQPRPICSPSRSPTPFLPNMGYFEFLPANRETDSEANTELIDLADVEVGKEVTGFHNAAPEFKFIRRKNVLLSIEFDKTDESELQWAVERSSELLRPLGASVAEYTSRTCTKTIPGHYVIYWELLLREKAEAPAPAVLEKCCLAMEEEMNIGYRHDRASDLIGPLEIRVVRAGTFDEVMEEAIGRGASINQYKVPRCVGLGPTAELLDSRVESAHFSPEYLLRHMLAGATDRATFKATVPVVTYENLQPYIQRIANGDRSAILFR
;
A
#
# COMPACT_ATOMS: atom_id res chain seq x y z
N MET A 1 -21.36 8.17 -4.88
CA MET A 1 -21.34 7.34 -6.10
C MET A 1 -20.37 6.20 -5.83
N TYR A 2 -20.72 4.98 -6.21
CA TYR A 2 -19.79 3.86 -6.17
C TYR A 2 -19.51 3.46 -7.62
N ALA A 3 -18.26 3.53 -8.04
CA ALA A 3 -17.89 3.23 -9.41
C ALA A 3 -16.51 2.57 -9.46
N SER A 4 -16.33 1.72 -10.46
CA SER A 4 -15.06 1.18 -10.89
C SER A 4 -14.83 1.54 -12.35
N THR A 5 -13.66 1.18 -12.88
CA THR A 5 -13.36 1.29 -14.30
C THR A 5 -14.31 0.48 -15.18
N GLU A 6 -14.94 -0.56 -14.62
CA GLU A 6 -15.84 -1.46 -15.36
C GLU A 6 -17.32 -1.09 -15.24
N CYS A 7 -17.77 -0.47 -14.13
CA CYS A 7 -19.19 -0.24 -13.87
C CYS A 7 -19.45 0.88 -12.85
N SER A 8 -20.65 1.47 -12.82
CA SER A 8 -21.00 2.52 -11.85
C SER A 8 -22.39 2.35 -11.25
N SER A 9 -22.57 2.87 -10.04
CA SER A 9 -23.83 2.94 -9.30
C SER A 9 -23.93 4.24 -8.50
N ALA A 10 -25.16 4.73 -8.33
CA ALA A 10 -25.43 6.01 -7.69
C ALA A 10 -25.94 5.83 -6.26
N GLN A 11 -25.49 6.69 -5.35
CA GLN A 11 -26.01 6.73 -3.99
C GLN A 11 -27.24 7.65 -3.94
N PRO A 12 -28.45 7.14 -3.66
CA PRO A 12 -29.66 7.96 -3.65
C PRO A 12 -29.78 8.80 -2.38
N ARG A 13 -29.04 8.48 -1.31
CA ARG A 13 -29.09 9.17 -0.01
C ARG A 13 -27.73 9.79 0.35
N PRO A 14 -27.43 11.02 -0.11
CA PRO A 14 -26.14 11.66 0.12
C PRO A 14 -25.94 12.21 1.55
N ILE A 15 -27.01 12.34 2.35
CA ILE A 15 -26.98 12.97 3.70
C ILE A 15 -26.88 11.90 4.82
N CYS A 16 -26.69 10.62 4.50
CA CYS A 16 -26.52 9.58 5.52
C CYS A 16 -25.13 9.62 6.17
N SER A 17 -25.01 9.07 7.38
CA SER A 17 -23.70 8.95 8.06
C SER A 17 -22.74 8.07 7.23
N PRO A 18 -21.42 8.35 7.21
CA PRO A 18 -20.44 7.54 6.48
C PRO A 18 -20.44 6.06 6.89
N SER A 19 -20.81 5.76 8.14
CA SER A 19 -20.95 4.38 8.64
C SER A 19 -22.16 3.62 8.08
N ARG A 20 -23.11 4.33 7.47
CA ARG A 20 -24.41 3.86 7.00
C ARG A 20 -24.71 4.45 5.62
N SER A 21 -23.84 4.16 4.66
CA SER A 21 -23.95 4.58 3.26
C SER A 21 -24.29 3.39 2.34
N PRO A 22 -25.56 2.92 2.32
CA PRO A 22 -25.99 1.93 1.36
C PRO A 22 -25.99 2.51 -0.06
N THR A 23 -25.43 1.75 -1.01
CA THR A 23 -25.48 2.07 -2.44
C THR A 23 -26.27 1.00 -3.18
N PRO A 24 -27.41 1.32 -3.80
CA PRO A 24 -28.13 0.40 -4.66
C PRO A 24 -27.36 0.20 -5.96
N PHE A 25 -27.33 -1.03 -6.46
CA PHE A 25 -26.95 -1.26 -7.86
C PHE A 25 -28.10 -0.86 -8.77
N LEU A 26 -27.76 -0.19 -9.87
CA LEU A 26 -28.71 0.20 -10.90
C LEU A 26 -28.79 -0.96 -11.92
N PRO A 27 -29.93 -1.67 -12.05
CA PRO A 27 -30.01 -2.88 -12.87
C PRO A 27 -29.75 -2.66 -14.37
N ASN A 28 -29.84 -1.42 -14.84
CA ASN A 28 -29.56 -1.04 -16.22
C ASN A 28 -28.08 -0.79 -16.51
N MET A 29 -27.19 -0.88 -15.51
CA MET A 29 -25.75 -0.66 -15.67
C MET A 29 -24.98 -1.90 -16.10
N GLY A 30 -25.56 -3.08 -15.93
CA GLY A 30 -24.95 -4.36 -16.28
C GLY A 30 -25.75 -5.52 -15.69
N TYR A 31 -25.35 -6.74 -16.05
CA TYR A 31 -25.79 -7.94 -15.37
C TYR A 31 -24.86 -8.20 -14.18
N PHE A 32 -25.43 -8.51 -13.02
CA PHE A 32 -24.69 -8.64 -11.76
C PHE A 32 -24.99 -9.99 -11.11
N GLU A 33 -23.93 -10.72 -10.77
CA GLU A 33 -23.96 -11.96 -10.00
C GLU A 33 -23.02 -11.85 -8.81
N PHE A 34 -23.34 -12.53 -7.72
CA PHE A 34 -22.65 -12.43 -6.43
C PHE A 34 -22.12 -13.78 -5.98
N LEU A 35 -20.86 -13.78 -5.54
CA LEU A 35 -20.24 -14.91 -4.83
C LEU A 35 -20.40 -14.69 -3.33
N PRO A 36 -21.09 -15.59 -2.60
CA PRO A 36 -21.21 -15.49 -1.14
C PRO A 36 -19.84 -15.56 -0.47
N ALA A 37 -19.44 -14.55 0.33
CA ALA A 37 -18.21 -14.64 1.10
C ALA A 37 -18.47 -15.28 2.48
N ASN A 38 -17.94 -16.49 2.70
CA ASN A 38 -17.92 -17.09 4.03
C ASN A 38 -16.84 -16.41 4.89
N ARG A 39 -17.23 -15.85 6.04
CA ARG A 39 -16.33 -15.11 6.94
C ARG A 39 -15.27 -15.97 7.63
N GLU A 40 -15.42 -17.28 7.66
CA GLU A 40 -14.59 -18.17 8.49
C GLU A 40 -13.54 -18.97 7.71
N THR A 41 -13.65 -19.05 6.37
CA THR A 41 -12.64 -19.67 5.53
C THR A 41 -12.54 -18.95 4.20
N ASP A 42 -11.38 -18.40 3.87
CA ASP A 42 -10.98 -18.04 2.48
C ASP A 42 -10.85 -19.29 1.58
N SER A 43 -11.49 -20.41 1.95
CA SER A 43 -11.62 -21.57 1.08
C SER A 43 -12.60 -21.21 -0.02
N GLU A 44 -12.16 -21.28 -1.27
CA GLU A 44 -12.99 -21.34 -2.48
C GLU A 44 -13.84 -22.63 -2.47
N ALA A 45 -14.70 -22.76 -1.45
CA ALA A 45 -15.68 -23.81 -1.39
C ALA A 45 -16.78 -23.44 -2.39
N ASN A 46 -16.62 -24.00 -3.60
CA ASN A 46 -17.62 -24.21 -4.65
C ASN A 46 -19.00 -23.61 -4.30
N THR A 47 -19.22 -22.36 -4.67
CA THR A 47 -20.45 -21.64 -4.37
C THR A 47 -20.98 -21.06 -5.67
N GLU A 48 -22.13 -21.61 -6.08
CA GLU A 48 -22.93 -21.17 -7.20
C GLU A 48 -23.13 -19.65 -7.14
N LEU A 49 -22.99 -19.00 -8.30
CA LEU A 49 -23.23 -17.56 -8.42
C LEU A 49 -24.71 -17.27 -8.12
N ILE A 50 -24.96 -16.26 -7.29
CA ILE A 50 -26.32 -15.81 -6.96
C ILE A 50 -26.65 -14.61 -7.85
N ASP A 51 -27.75 -14.68 -8.60
CA ASP A 51 -28.26 -13.54 -9.37
C ASP A 51 -28.66 -12.40 -8.42
N LEU A 52 -28.50 -11.15 -8.86
CA LEU A 52 -29.03 -9.95 -8.18
C LEU A 52 -30.50 -10.09 -7.75
N ALA A 53 -31.33 -10.84 -8.49
CA ALA A 53 -32.73 -11.08 -8.16
C ALA A 53 -32.93 -11.94 -6.89
N ASP A 54 -31.96 -12.79 -6.55
CA ASP A 54 -32.07 -13.83 -5.53
C ASP A 54 -31.28 -13.51 -4.24
N VAL A 55 -30.77 -12.29 -4.10
CA VAL A 55 -30.00 -11.88 -2.91
C VAL A 55 -30.90 -11.65 -1.69
N GLU A 56 -30.44 -12.05 -0.49
CA GLU A 56 -31.18 -11.93 0.78
C GLU A 56 -30.50 -10.98 1.78
N VAL A 57 -31.30 -10.27 2.59
CA VAL A 57 -30.78 -9.40 3.67
C VAL A 57 -30.01 -10.24 4.71
N GLY A 58 -28.87 -9.73 5.16
CA GLY A 58 -28.09 -10.34 6.26
C GLY A 58 -26.85 -11.11 5.79
N LYS A 59 -26.73 -11.40 4.49
CA LYS A 59 -25.51 -11.92 3.84
C LYS A 59 -24.94 -10.84 2.90
N GLU A 60 -24.49 -9.71 3.46
CA GLU A 60 -23.87 -8.55 2.76
C GLU A 60 -24.82 -7.52 2.14
N VAL A 61 -26.09 -7.89 1.92
CA VAL A 61 -27.17 -6.93 1.60
C VAL A 61 -27.64 -6.25 2.89
N THR A 62 -27.66 -4.92 2.89
CA THR A 62 -28.09 -4.09 4.03
C THR A 62 -29.57 -3.72 4.01
N GLY A 63 -30.23 -3.87 2.87
CA GLY A 63 -31.63 -3.55 2.68
C GLY A 63 -31.99 -3.53 1.21
N PHE A 64 -33.18 -2.99 0.91
CA PHE A 64 -33.67 -2.83 -0.44
C PHE A 64 -34.25 -1.43 -0.61
N HIS A 65 -33.99 -0.82 -1.76
CA HIS A 65 -34.68 0.36 -2.23
C HIS A 65 -35.64 -0.05 -3.34
N ASN A 66 -36.93 -0.15 -3.03
CA ASN A 66 -37.91 -0.86 -3.85
C ASN A 66 -37.45 -2.31 -4.09
N ALA A 67 -37.30 -2.73 -5.35
CA ALA A 67 -36.77 -4.05 -5.71
C ALA A 67 -35.24 -4.09 -5.83
N ALA A 68 -34.54 -2.94 -5.74
CA ALA A 68 -33.09 -2.91 -5.92
C ALA A 68 -32.37 -3.17 -4.58
N PRO A 69 -31.50 -4.19 -4.48
CA PRO A 69 -30.74 -4.45 -3.26
C PRO A 69 -29.72 -3.34 -2.98
N GLU A 70 -29.57 -3.01 -1.69
CA GLU A 70 -28.63 -2.03 -1.17
C GLU A 70 -27.43 -2.72 -0.51
N PHE A 71 -26.23 -2.44 -0.99
CA PHE A 71 -25.00 -3.04 -0.47
C PHE A 71 -24.20 -2.03 0.35
N LYS A 72 -23.51 -2.56 1.36
CA LYS A 72 -22.46 -1.84 2.05
C LYS A 72 -21.11 -2.33 1.54
N PHE A 73 -20.30 -1.42 1.00
CA PHE A 73 -18.94 -1.74 0.66
C PHE A 73 -18.16 -2.16 1.91
N ILE A 74 -17.55 -3.35 1.86
CA ILE A 74 -16.75 -3.89 2.96
C ILE A 74 -15.27 -3.61 2.68
N ARG A 75 -14.74 -4.17 1.59
CA ARG A 75 -13.35 -4.01 1.14
C ARG A 75 -13.18 -4.50 -0.30
N ARG A 76 -12.11 -4.07 -0.96
CA ARG A 76 -11.58 -4.76 -2.14
C ARG A 76 -10.68 -5.90 -1.65
N LYS A 77 -10.91 -7.12 -2.14
CA LYS A 77 -10.12 -8.31 -1.75
C LYS A 77 -8.64 -8.04 -2.05
N ASN A 78 -7.76 -8.53 -1.16
CA ASN A 78 -6.29 -8.46 -1.24
C ASN A 78 -5.66 -7.07 -1.16
N VAL A 79 -6.40 -5.98 -0.88
CA VAL A 79 -5.78 -4.67 -0.66
C VAL A 79 -5.30 -4.57 0.79
N LEU A 80 -4.00 -4.40 0.97
CA LEU A 80 -3.34 -4.29 2.28
C LEU A 80 -3.13 -2.82 2.68
N LEU A 81 -2.60 -2.01 1.76
CA LEU A 81 -2.39 -0.57 1.92
C LEU A 81 -3.05 0.19 0.78
N SER A 82 -3.53 1.39 1.08
CA SER A 82 -4.12 2.29 0.10
C SER A 82 -4.21 3.72 0.63
N ILE A 83 -3.67 4.66 -0.14
CA ILE A 83 -3.83 6.10 -0.02
C ILE A 83 -4.25 6.62 -1.39
N GLU A 84 -5.35 7.37 -1.44
CA GLU A 84 -5.97 7.79 -2.69
C GLU A 84 -6.34 6.60 -3.61
N PHE A 85 -5.70 6.50 -4.78
CA PHE A 85 -6.09 5.56 -5.84
C PHE A 85 -5.27 4.27 -5.81
N ASP A 86 -4.07 4.30 -5.24
CA ASP A 86 -3.20 3.15 -5.16
C ASP A 86 -3.82 2.00 -4.37
N LYS A 87 -3.43 0.78 -4.73
CA LYS A 87 -3.87 -0.46 -4.09
C LYS A 87 -2.66 -1.38 -4.02
N THR A 88 -2.04 -1.46 -2.85
CA THR A 88 -0.90 -2.35 -2.63
C THR A 88 -1.36 -3.60 -1.89
N ASP A 89 -1.04 -4.77 -2.43
CA ASP A 89 -1.32 -6.05 -1.80
C ASP A 89 -0.17 -6.55 -0.90
N GLU A 90 -0.41 -7.66 -0.19
CA GLU A 90 0.57 -8.24 0.73
C GLU A 90 1.81 -8.78 0.01
N SER A 91 1.66 -9.35 -1.19
CA SER A 91 2.77 -9.93 -1.94
C SER A 91 3.68 -8.85 -2.50
N GLU A 92 3.09 -7.75 -2.99
CA GLU A 92 3.82 -6.56 -3.44
C GLU A 92 4.61 -5.94 -2.29
N LEU A 93 3.99 -5.79 -1.11
CA LEU A 93 4.68 -5.25 0.06
C LEU A 93 5.82 -6.17 0.52
N GLN A 94 5.58 -7.48 0.59
CA GLN A 94 6.60 -8.47 0.96
C GLN A 94 7.80 -8.40 0.02
N TRP A 95 7.56 -8.32 -1.29
CA TRP A 95 8.60 -8.18 -2.29
C TRP A 95 9.42 -6.89 -2.11
N ALA A 96 8.76 -5.76 -1.88
CA ALA A 96 9.43 -4.48 -1.65
C ALA A 96 10.31 -4.49 -0.39
N VAL A 97 9.85 -5.12 0.70
CA VAL A 97 10.65 -5.29 1.93
C VAL A 97 11.84 -6.20 1.68
N GLU A 98 11.66 -7.33 1.01
CA GLU A 98 12.75 -8.26 0.69
C GLU A 98 13.85 -7.58 -0.13
N ARG A 99 13.48 -6.84 -1.18
CA ARG A 99 14.42 -6.14 -2.07
C ARG A 99 15.17 -5.01 -1.38
N SER A 100 14.46 -4.15 -0.67
CA SER A 100 15.08 -3.05 0.06
C SER A 100 16.00 -3.53 1.19
N SER A 101 15.63 -4.62 1.87
CA SER A 101 16.44 -5.20 2.95
C SER A 101 17.79 -5.76 2.46
N GLU A 102 17.99 -5.99 1.16
CA GLU A 102 19.27 -6.42 0.61
C GLU A 102 20.38 -5.40 0.86
N LEU A 103 20.04 -4.11 0.97
CA LEU A 103 20.97 -3.02 1.32
C LEU A 103 21.54 -3.15 2.74
N LEU A 104 20.86 -3.87 3.63
CA LEU A 104 21.32 -4.10 5.01
C LEU A 104 22.34 -5.25 5.13
N ARG A 105 22.34 -6.19 4.17
CA ARG A 105 23.17 -7.39 4.24
C ARG A 105 24.68 -7.11 4.39
N PRO A 106 25.29 -6.16 3.65
CA PRO A 106 26.72 -5.85 3.79
C PRO A 106 27.09 -5.30 5.18
N LEU A 107 26.12 -4.73 5.90
CA LEU A 107 26.29 -4.18 7.24
C LEU A 107 26.10 -5.24 8.34
N GLY A 108 25.78 -6.48 7.98
CA GLY A 108 25.46 -7.52 8.94
C GLY A 108 24.11 -7.31 9.64
N ALA A 109 23.19 -6.56 9.01
CA ALA A 109 21.84 -6.32 9.50
C ALA A 109 20.81 -7.02 8.58
N SER A 110 19.67 -7.41 9.15
CA SER A 110 18.51 -7.95 8.43
C SER A 110 17.21 -7.55 9.11
N VAL A 111 16.10 -7.56 8.38
CA VAL A 111 14.77 -7.37 8.96
C VAL A 111 14.35 -8.68 9.62
N ALA A 112 14.16 -8.67 10.95
CA ALA A 112 13.66 -9.80 11.71
C ALA A 112 12.15 -9.97 11.48
N GLU A 113 11.43 -8.86 11.56
CA GLU A 113 9.99 -8.82 11.38
C GLU A 113 9.55 -7.42 10.93
N TYR A 114 8.39 -7.36 10.26
CA TYR A 114 7.82 -6.09 9.83
C TYR A 114 6.30 -6.08 9.80
N THR A 115 5.74 -4.89 9.96
CA THR A 115 4.33 -4.60 9.67
C THR A 115 4.22 -3.23 9.01
N SER A 116 3.03 -2.88 8.53
CA SER A 116 2.79 -1.62 7.85
C SER A 116 1.53 -0.93 8.35
N ARG A 117 1.38 0.35 8.04
CA ARG A 117 0.11 1.07 8.15
C ARG A 117 0.08 2.24 7.18
N THR A 118 -1.13 2.73 6.91
CA THR A 118 -1.33 4.03 6.27
C THR A 118 -1.37 5.13 7.33
N CYS A 119 -0.56 6.18 7.15
CA CYS A 119 -0.57 7.35 8.01
C CYS A 119 -1.30 8.50 7.32
N THR A 120 -2.40 8.94 7.93
CA THR A 120 -3.20 10.09 7.45
C THR A 120 -3.12 11.28 8.40
N LYS A 121 -2.10 11.32 9.27
CA LYS A 121 -1.85 12.45 10.19
C LYS A 121 -1.35 13.69 9.46
N THR A 122 -0.73 13.50 8.30
CA THR A 122 -0.24 14.54 7.39
C THR A 122 -0.98 14.47 6.06
N ILE A 123 -0.98 15.58 5.32
CA ILE A 123 -1.53 15.67 3.96
C ILE A 123 -0.38 16.08 3.03
N PRO A 124 -0.03 15.29 2.00
CA PRO A 124 -0.60 13.98 1.69
C PRO A 124 -0.27 12.93 2.78
N GLY A 125 -1.13 11.92 2.90
CA GLY A 125 -0.85 10.75 3.75
C GLY A 125 0.27 9.91 3.14
N HIS A 126 0.90 9.04 3.93
CA HIS A 126 2.01 8.20 3.46
C HIS A 126 2.03 6.80 4.10
N TYR A 127 2.81 5.90 3.52
CA TYR A 127 3.03 4.55 4.05
C TYR A 127 4.06 4.58 5.17
N VAL A 128 3.75 3.87 6.26
CA VAL A 128 4.66 3.68 7.39
C VAL A 128 4.93 2.19 7.53
N ILE A 129 6.19 1.80 7.46
CA ILE A 129 6.64 0.42 7.59
C ILE A 129 7.47 0.31 8.86
N TYR A 130 7.05 -0.54 9.79
CA TYR A 130 7.79 -0.80 11.02
C TYR A 130 8.75 -1.95 10.79
N TRP A 131 10.03 -1.74 11.06
CA TRP A 131 11.08 -2.75 10.94
C TRP A 131 11.67 -3.05 12.31
N GLU A 132 11.62 -4.31 12.72
CA GLU A 132 12.48 -4.80 13.79
C GLU A 132 13.73 -5.40 13.15
N LEU A 133 14.90 -4.89 13.53
CA LEU A 133 16.17 -5.29 12.92
C LEU A 133 16.90 -6.32 13.77
N LEU A 134 17.47 -7.31 13.10
CA LEU A 134 18.42 -8.25 13.68
C LEU A 134 19.84 -7.87 13.23
N LEU A 135 20.72 -7.64 14.19
CA LEU A 135 22.13 -7.33 13.98
C LEU A 135 22.98 -8.57 14.28
N ARG A 136 23.94 -8.88 13.40
CA ARG A 136 24.97 -9.91 13.67
C ARG A 136 25.89 -9.44 14.79
N GLU A 137 26.52 -10.40 15.48
CA GLU A 137 27.49 -10.07 16.53
C GLU A 137 28.59 -9.14 15.98
N LYS A 138 28.79 -7.99 16.64
CA LYS A 138 29.69 -6.87 16.27
C LYS A 138 29.21 -5.93 15.15
N ALA A 139 28.02 -6.14 14.58
CA ALA A 139 27.43 -5.18 13.65
C ALA A 139 26.90 -3.96 14.40
N GLU A 140 27.10 -2.78 13.83
CA GLU A 140 26.50 -1.54 14.32
C GLU A 140 25.13 -1.32 13.67
N ALA A 141 24.30 -0.47 14.29
CA ALA A 141 23.02 -0.09 13.71
C ALA A 141 23.24 0.61 12.34
N PRO A 142 22.40 0.33 11.33
CA PRO A 142 22.51 0.99 10.04
C PRO A 142 22.44 2.50 10.17
N ALA A 143 23.34 3.21 9.48
CA ALA A 143 23.31 4.66 9.44
C ALA A 143 21.99 5.18 8.81
N PRO A 144 21.47 6.35 9.23
CA PRO A 144 20.22 6.91 8.68
C PRO A 144 20.19 6.97 7.16
N ALA A 145 21.30 7.39 6.52
CA ALA A 145 21.41 7.46 5.07
C ALA A 145 21.24 6.11 4.34
N VAL A 146 21.47 4.98 5.02
CA VAL A 146 21.20 3.64 4.47
C VAL A 146 19.71 3.32 4.58
N LEU A 147 19.07 3.66 5.69
CA LEU A 147 17.64 3.45 5.89
C LEU A 147 16.79 4.34 4.97
N GLU A 148 17.22 5.56 4.69
CA GLU A 148 16.62 6.42 3.66
C GLU A 148 16.73 5.78 2.26
N LYS A 149 17.87 5.15 1.94
CA LYS A 149 18.01 4.37 0.69
C LYS A 149 17.12 3.15 0.66
N CYS A 150 16.91 2.47 1.80
CA CYS A 150 15.92 1.40 1.90
C CYS A 150 14.51 1.91 1.62
N CYS A 151 14.13 3.08 2.14
CA CYS A 151 12.84 3.69 1.85
C CYS A 151 12.66 3.92 0.34
N LEU A 152 13.67 4.50 -0.31
CA LEU A 152 13.65 4.72 -1.77
C LEU A 152 13.57 3.41 -2.55
N ALA A 153 14.39 2.41 -2.19
CA ALA A 153 14.37 1.11 -2.83
C ALA A 153 13.01 0.40 -2.67
N MET A 154 12.34 0.59 -1.52
CA MET A 154 10.96 0.11 -1.36
C MET A 154 10.01 0.80 -2.33
N GLU A 155 10.03 2.14 -2.41
CA GLU A 155 9.15 2.89 -3.33
C GLU A 155 9.35 2.50 -4.80
N GLU A 156 10.58 2.18 -5.22
CA GLU A 156 10.87 1.76 -6.59
C GLU A 156 10.27 0.38 -6.95
N GLU A 157 10.13 -0.51 -5.98
CA GLU A 157 9.52 -1.84 -6.13
C GLU A 157 7.99 -1.82 -5.99
N MET A 158 7.40 -0.73 -5.49
CA MET A 158 5.95 -0.60 -5.40
C MET A 158 5.28 -0.56 -6.78
N ASN A 159 4.00 -0.92 -6.80
CA ASN A 159 3.21 -0.96 -8.03
C ASN A 159 3.11 0.43 -8.71
N ILE A 160 2.71 0.40 -9.98
CA ILE A 160 2.64 1.61 -10.80
C ILE A 160 1.66 2.65 -10.26
N GLY A 161 0.58 2.22 -9.58
CA GLY A 161 -0.39 3.12 -8.97
C GLY A 161 0.24 3.93 -7.84
N TYR A 162 0.94 3.26 -6.93
CA TYR A 162 1.67 3.93 -5.85
C TYR A 162 2.69 4.94 -6.40
N ARG A 163 3.51 4.52 -7.37
CA ARG A 163 4.55 5.39 -7.95
C ARG A 163 3.96 6.59 -8.71
N HIS A 164 2.82 6.40 -9.37
CA HIS A 164 2.09 7.47 -10.03
C HIS A 164 1.55 8.49 -9.01
N ASP A 165 0.91 8.01 -7.95
CA ASP A 165 0.32 8.87 -6.91
C ASP A 165 1.42 9.59 -6.11
N ARG A 166 2.55 8.93 -5.86
CA ARG A 166 3.77 9.52 -5.26
C ARG A 166 4.38 10.62 -6.12
N ALA A 167 4.40 10.45 -7.45
CA ALA A 167 4.90 11.46 -8.39
C ALA A 167 3.94 12.63 -8.60
N SER A 168 2.66 12.45 -8.25
CA SER A 168 1.60 13.46 -8.33
C SER A 168 1.33 14.15 -6.99
N ASP A 169 2.21 13.96 -5.99
CA ASP A 169 2.09 14.49 -4.62
C ASP A 169 0.77 14.10 -3.91
N LEU A 170 0.15 13.00 -4.34
CA LEU A 170 -1.05 12.42 -3.72
C LEU A 170 -0.69 11.50 -2.55
N ILE A 171 0.51 10.93 -2.56
CA ILE A 171 1.09 10.14 -1.48
C ILE A 171 2.40 10.80 -1.05
N GLY A 172 2.58 10.97 0.27
CA GLY A 172 3.81 11.47 0.86
C GLY A 172 4.95 10.44 0.85
N PRO A 173 6.19 10.83 1.18
CA PRO A 173 7.33 9.93 1.20
C PRO A 173 7.11 8.72 2.13
N LEU A 174 7.43 7.52 1.65
CA LEU A 174 7.42 6.31 2.47
C LEU A 174 8.30 6.48 3.70
N GLU A 175 7.81 6.06 4.87
CA GLU A 175 8.50 6.15 6.15
C GLU A 175 8.84 4.75 6.65
N ILE A 176 10.11 4.48 6.93
CA ILE A 176 10.55 3.30 7.70
C ILE A 176 10.77 3.73 9.15
N ARG A 177 10.08 3.06 10.08
CA ARG A 177 10.28 3.20 11.53
C ARG A 177 10.99 1.99 12.06
N VAL A 178 12.21 2.17 12.55
CA VAL A 178 12.93 1.11 13.24
C VAL A 178 12.41 1.02 14.66
N VAL A 179 11.94 -0.16 15.06
CA VAL A 179 11.48 -0.44 16.43
C VAL A 179 12.53 -1.22 17.19
N ARG A 180 12.50 -1.10 18.52
CA ARG A 180 13.40 -1.83 19.43
C ARG A 180 13.27 -3.35 19.23
N ALA A 181 14.37 -4.07 19.40
CA ALA A 181 14.34 -5.54 19.47
C ALA A 181 13.37 -6.04 20.56
N GLY A 182 12.58 -7.08 20.22
CA GLY A 182 11.51 -7.65 21.03
C GLY A 182 10.16 -6.92 20.92
N THR A 183 10.03 -5.91 20.05
CA THR A 183 8.76 -5.18 19.91
C THR A 183 7.66 -6.09 19.36
N PHE A 184 7.97 -6.93 18.36
CA PHE A 184 6.97 -7.85 17.82
C PHE A 184 6.63 -8.99 18.78
N ASP A 185 7.50 -9.33 19.74
CA ASP A 185 7.16 -10.22 20.86
C ASP A 185 6.10 -9.59 21.77
N GLU A 186 6.26 -8.30 22.12
CA GLU A 186 5.25 -7.56 22.90
C GLU A 186 3.91 -7.47 22.15
N VAL A 187 3.95 -7.24 20.83
CA VAL A 187 2.74 -7.22 19.98
C VAL A 187 2.05 -8.59 19.95
N MET A 188 2.82 -9.68 19.90
CA MET A 188 2.30 -11.04 20.00
C MET A 188 1.66 -11.30 21.36
N GLU A 189 2.31 -10.92 22.46
CA GLU A 189 1.77 -11.05 23.81
C GLU A 189 0.45 -10.29 23.99
N GLU A 190 0.35 -9.08 23.46
CA GLU A 190 -0.90 -8.31 23.46
C GLU A 190 -2.02 -9.03 22.69
N ALA A 191 -1.71 -9.60 21.54
CA ALA A 191 -2.68 -10.36 20.74
C ALA A 191 -3.15 -11.62 21.46
N ILE A 192 -2.25 -12.34 22.14
CA ILE A 192 -2.58 -13.51 22.97
C ILE A 192 -3.47 -13.08 24.15
N GLY A 193 -3.16 -11.96 24.81
CA GLY A 193 -3.98 -11.38 25.87
C GLY A 193 -5.40 -11.02 25.43
N ARG A 194 -5.60 -10.71 24.14
CA ARG A 194 -6.91 -10.48 23.50
C ARG A 194 -7.60 -11.74 22.99
N GLY A 195 -7.01 -12.92 23.22
CA GLY A 195 -7.61 -14.22 22.89
C GLY A 195 -7.08 -14.89 21.63
N ALA A 196 -6.00 -14.39 21.02
CA ALA A 196 -5.34 -15.09 19.91
C ALA A 196 -4.68 -16.40 20.39
N SER A 197 -4.73 -17.44 19.57
CA SER A 197 -4.01 -18.69 19.83
C SER A 197 -2.52 -18.51 19.57
N ILE A 198 -1.69 -18.82 20.58
CA ILE A 198 -0.22 -18.75 20.48
C ILE A 198 0.34 -19.56 19.31
N ASN A 199 -0.25 -20.73 19.02
CA ASN A 199 0.26 -21.63 17.97
C ASN A 199 -0.16 -21.22 16.54
N GLN A 200 -1.00 -20.21 16.41
CA GLN A 200 -1.50 -19.73 15.11
C GLN A 200 -1.14 -18.27 14.85
N TYR A 201 -0.51 -17.60 15.82
CA TYR A 201 -0.18 -16.21 15.68
C TYR A 201 0.83 -16.00 14.55
N LYS A 202 0.48 -15.06 13.67
CA LYS A 202 1.38 -14.48 12.68
C LYS A 202 1.28 -12.97 12.81
N VAL A 203 2.41 -12.29 12.71
CA VAL A 203 2.42 -10.83 12.73
C VAL A 203 1.56 -10.32 11.56
N PRO A 204 0.57 -9.45 11.82
CA PRO A 204 -0.25 -8.90 10.76
C PRO A 204 0.62 -8.01 9.87
N ARG A 205 0.48 -8.12 8.54
CA ARG A 205 1.25 -7.29 7.60
C ARG A 205 0.78 -5.85 7.51
N CYS A 206 -0.42 -5.56 8.00
CA CYS A 206 -0.93 -4.20 8.16
C CYS A 206 -1.69 -4.07 9.48
N VAL A 207 -1.46 -2.97 10.19
CA VAL A 207 -2.16 -2.62 11.43
C VAL A 207 -3.03 -1.40 11.20
N GLY A 208 -4.29 -1.49 11.63
CA GLY A 208 -5.19 -0.35 11.67
C GLY A 208 -4.85 0.63 12.80
N LEU A 209 -5.61 1.72 12.88
CA LEU A 209 -5.58 2.62 14.03
C LEU A 209 -6.08 1.88 15.28
N GLY A 210 -5.29 1.88 16.35
CA GLY A 210 -5.65 1.22 17.60
C GLY A 210 -4.46 0.91 18.50
N PRO A 211 -4.67 0.10 19.56
CA PRO A 211 -3.67 -0.18 20.60
C PRO A 211 -2.35 -0.75 20.06
N THR A 212 -2.40 -1.64 19.07
CA THR A 212 -1.18 -2.20 18.45
C THR A 212 -0.36 -1.13 17.73
N ALA A 213 -1.01 -0.19 17.05
CA ALA A 213 -0.34 0.93 16.41
C ALA A 213 0.28 1.90 17.44
N GLU A 214 -0.35 2.09 18.59
CA GLU A 214 0.18 2.88 19.70
C GLU A 214 1.38 2.19 20.37
N LEU A 215 1.30 0.87 20.56
CA LEU A 215 2.41 0.05 21.06
C LEU A 215 3.62 0.17 20.14
N LEU A 216 3.44 -0.05 18.83
CA LEU A 216 4.49 0.10 17.83
C LEU A 216 5.08 1.52 17.84
N ASP A 217 4.25 2.56 17.82
CA ASP A 217 4.69 3.96 17.88
C ASP A 217 5.50 4.27 19.16
N SER A 218 5.17 3.64 20.29
CA SER A 218 5.89 3.80 21.57
C SER A 218 7.24 3.08 21.64
N ARG A 219 7.54 2.20 20.67
CA ARG A 219 8.78 1.41 20.61
C ARG A 219 9.69 1.83 19.45
N VAL A 220 9.35 2.90 18.73
CA VAL A 220 10.16 3.44 17.65
C VAL A 220 11.44 4.05 18.22
N GLU A 221 12.59 3.59 17.70
CA GLU A 221 13.90 4.14 18.03
C GLU A 221 14.34 5.21 17.02
N SER A 222 13.96 5.04 15.75
CA SER A 222 14.25 6.03 14.70
C SER A 222 13.25 5.94 13.56
N ALA A 223 13.05 7.05 12.86
CA ALA A 223 12.17 7.17 11.70
C ALA A 223 12.93 7.80 10.54
N HIS A 224 12.78 7.22 9.35
CA HIS A 224 13.50 7.59 8.13
C HIS A 224 12.50 7.69 7.00
N PHE A 225 12.67 8.69 6.14
CA PHE A 225 11.76 8.93 5.02
C PHE A 225 12.46 8.69 3.70
N SER A 226 11.70 8.28 2.70
CA SER A 226 12.19 8.22 1.32
C SER A 226 12.61 9.62 0.88
N PRO A 227 13.86 9.78 0.41
CA PRO A 227 14.33 11.05 -0.11
C PRO A 227 13.47 11.51 -1.31
N GLU A 228 13.11 12.79 -1.38
CA GLU A 228 12.40 13.35 -2.54
C GLU A 228 13.19 13.14 -3.85
N TYR A 229 12.51 13.16 -5.00
CA TYR A 229 13.08 12.92 -6.33
C TYR A 229 14.37 13.73 -6.64
N LEU A 230 14.57 14.91 -6.05
CA LEU A 230 15.81 15.69 -6.20
C LEU A 230 16.99 15.11 -5.40
N LEU A 231 16.73 14.44 -4.28
CA LEU A 231 17.72 13.65 -3.53
C LEU A 231 18.09 12.33 -4.23
N ARG A 232 17.28 11.83 -5.18
CA ARG A 232 17.65 10.73 -6.12
C ARG A 232 18.97 11.00 -6.84
N HIS A 233 19.29 12.29 -6.99
CA HIS A 233 20.51 12.80 -7.60
C HIS A 233 21.37 13.54 -6.57
N MET A 234 21.36 13.13 -5.30
CA MET A 234 22.21 13.69 -4.22
C MET A 234 22.28 15.23 -4.17
N LEU A 235 21.17 15.94 -4.48
CA LEU A 235 21.19 17.40 -4.45
C LEU A 235 21.22 17.98 -3.03
N ALA A 236 20.91 17.21 -1.98
CA ALA A 236 21.05 17.62 -0.56
C ALA A 236 20.53 19.06 -0.24
N GLY A 237 19.46 19.49 -0.91
CA GLY A 237 18.89 20.85 -0.76
C GLY A 237 19.57 21.96 -1.58
N ALA A 238 20.59 21.65 -2.38
CA ALA A 238 21.19 22.58 -3.33
C ALA A 238 20.21 22.94 -4.45
N THR A 239 20.04 24.24 -4.66
CA THR A 239 19.16 24.81 -5.69
C THR A 239 19.94 25.47 -6.83
N ASP A 240 21.27 25.41 -6.80
CA ASP A 240 22.10 26.02 -7.82
C ASP A 240 22.20 25.16 -9.10
N ARG A 241 22.26 25.86 -10.24
CA ARG A 241 22.24 25.27 -11.57
C ARG A 241 23.44 24.36 -11.85
N ALA A 242 24.58 24.59 -11.21
CA ALA A 242 25.79 23.82 -11.47
C ALA A 242 25.70 22.45 -10.83
N THR A 243 25.27 22.39 -9.57
CA THR A 243 25.04 21.14 -8.84
C THR A 243 23.95 20.32 -9.52
N PHE A 244 22.84 20.94 -9.95
CA PHE A 244 21.78 20.23 -10.68
C PHE A 244 22.29 19.52 -11.95
N LYS A 245 23.10 20.21 -12.76
CA LYS A 245 23.65 19.64 -14.00
C LYS A 245 24.65 18.50 -13.77
N ALA A 246 25.38 18.53 -12.66
CA ALA A 246 26.40 17.53 -12.36
C ALA A 246 25.77 16.21 -11.88
N THR A 247 24.66 16.29 -11.16
CA THR A 247 24.14 15.14 -10.41
C THR A 247 22.85 14.57 -10.99
N VAL A 248 22.04 15.38 -11.68
CA VAL A 248 20.86 14.91 -12.43
C VAL A 248 21.29 14.57 -13.86
N PRO A 249 21.29 13.28 -14.28
CA PRO A 249 21.69 12.87 -15.60
C PRO A 249 20.70 13.43 -16.63
N VAL A 250 21.17 14.45 -17.36
CA VAL A 250 20.44 14.97 -18.51
C VAL A 250 20.67 14.01 -19.67
N VAL A 251 19.61 13.30 -20.04
CA VAL A 251 19.61 12.41 -21.21
C VAL A 251 19.89 13.27 -22.45
N THR A 252 20.91 12.95 -23.24
CA THR A 252 21.23 13.77 -24.42
C THR A 252 20.30 13.44 -25.57
N TYR A 253 20.26 14.33 -26.58
CA TYR A 253 19.47 14.07 -27.77
C TYR A 253 19.84 12.73 -28.41
N GLU A 254 21.12 12.37 -28.43
CA GLU A 254 21.64 11.12 -29.00
C GLU A 254 21.11 9.87 -28.26
N ASN A 255 20.88 9.97 -26.95
CA ASN A 255 20.28 8.89 -26.17
C ASN A 255 18.79 8.69 -26.49
N LEU A 256 18.07 9.77 -26.80
CA LEU A 256 16.65 9.74 -27.15
C LEU A 256 16.41 9.55 -28.65
N GLN A 257 17.38 9.87 -29.49
CA GLN A 257 17.33 9.78 -30.95
C GLN A 257 16.79 8.44 -31.47
N PRO A 258 17.21 7.25 -30.97
CA PRO A 258 16.64 6.00 -31.45
C PRO A 258 15.15 5.85 -31.14
N TYR A 259 14.67 6.39 -30.01
CA TYR A 259 13.26 6.36 -29.63
C TYR A 259 12.44 7.39 -30.43
N ILE A 260 12.97 8.59 -30.61
CA ILE A 260 12.37 9.64 -31.46
C ILE A 260 12.23 9.15 -32.90
N GLN A 261 13.26 8.50 -33.44
CA GLN A 261 13.23 7.96 -34.80
C GLN A 261 12.21 6.83 -34.92
N ARG A 262 12.07 5.97 -33.90
CA ARG A 262 11.03 4.93 -33.86
C ARG A 262 9.63 5.54 -33.87
N ILE A 263 9.39 6.58 -33.07
CA ILE A 263 8.12 7.32 -33.05
C ILE A 263 7.83 7.95 -34.42
N ALA A 264 8.83 8.63 -35.01
CA ALA A 264 8.71 9.26 -36.33
C ALA A 264 8.42 8.22 -37.44
N ASN A 265 8.94 7.00 -37.29
CA ASN A 265 8.68 5.88 -38.19
C ASN A 265 7.37 5.13 -37.89
N GLY A 266 6.56 5.61 -36.95
CA GLY A 266 5.21 5.07 -36.66
C GLY A 266 5.18 3.88 -35.69
N ASP A 267 6.27 3.60 -34.97
CA ASP A 267 6.28 2.59 -33.91
C ASP A 267 5.30 3.00 -32.79
N ARG A 268 4.42 2.08 -32.36
CA ARG A 268 3.45 2.29 -31.26
C ARG A 268 3.68 1.34 -30.07
N SER A 269 4.90 0.81 -29.95
CA SER A 269 5.26 -0.09 -28.86
C SER A 269 4.94 0.53 -27.50
N ALA A 270 4.43 -0.28 -26.58
CA ALA A 270 4.04 0.16 -25.24
C ALA A 270 5.18 0.83 -24.46
N ILE A 271 6.43 0.53 -24.79
CA ILE A 271 7.61 1.17 -24.19
C ILE A 271 7.80 2.66 -24.56
N LEU A 272 7.13 3.15 -25.61
CA LEU A 272 7.24 4.54 -26.11
C LEU A 272 6.04 5.42 -25.72
N PHE A 273 4.90 4.83 -25.35
CA PHE A 273 3.63 5.53 -25.13
C PHE A 273 2.87 5.07 -23.87
N ARG A 274 3.54 4.42 -22.91
CA ARG A 274 3.00 4.17 -21.56
C ARG A 274 3.65 5.07 -20.54
#